data_AF-A0A921B998-F1
#
_entry.id   AF-A0A921B998-F1
#
_cell.length_a   1.000
_cell.length_b   1.000
_cell.length_c   1.000
_cell.angle_alpha   90.00
_cell.angle_beta   90.00
_cell.angle_gamma   90.00
#
_symmetry.space_group_name_H-M   'P 1'
#
loop_
_entity.id
_entity.type
_entity.pdbx_description
1 polymer ?
#
loop_
_entity_poly.entity_id
_entity_poly.type
_entity_poly.pdbx_seq_one_letter_code
_entity_poly.pdbx_strand_id
1 'polypeptide(L)'
;MALYILLWTGLSTAAWMISLTIIQDWSSDPCERTAFFSQIEQIVTPLTLIMQIFFTSYLLRKIGIIPILTLYGIFLLIAFGTYATYPTITAVLVLTVLIRVFEYGLNKPTRETVFTSLNKQDRYKSTVMMDTFVARTGDYFGGQAVTLLTVFGLAIGSVAYAALPIAVLLSIVGYKAAKASKI
;
A
#
# COMPACT_ATOMS: atom_id res chain seq x y z
N MET A 1 8.67 -13.33 1.47
CA MET A 1 7.90 -12.52 0.49
C MET A 1 6.39 -12.66 0.69
N ALA A 2 5.83 -13.88 0.81
CA ALA A 2 4.39 -14.07 1.03
C ALA A 2 3.83 -13.24 2.21
N LEU A 3 4.46 -13.31 3.39
CA LEU A 3 4.03 -12.51 4.55
C LEU A 3 4.08 -11.00 4.30
N TYR A 4 5.09 -10.51 3.57
CA TYR A 4 5.18 -9.10 3.18
C TYR A 4 3.97 -8.70 2.32
N ILE A 5 3.65 -9.50 1.30
CA ILE A 5 2.53 -9.23 0.38
C ILE A 5 1.20 -9.24 1.12
N LEU A 6 1.00 -10.21 2.03
CA LEU A 6 -0.21 -10.32 2.84
C LEU A 6 -0.41 -9.08 3.73
N LEU A 7 0.63 -8.66 4.45
CA LEU A 7 0.57 -7.48 5.32
C LEU A 7 0.41 -6.20 4.50
N TRP A 8 1.14 -6.08 3.39
CA TRP A 8 1.08 -4.93 2.51
C TRP A 8 -0.33 -4.72 1.95
N THR A 9 -0.91 -5.75 1.31
CA THR A 9 -2.26 -5.68 0.74
C THR A 9 -3.33 -5.41 1.79
N GLY A 10 -3.24 -6.07 2.95
CA GLY A 10 -4.16 -5.84 4.06
C GLY A 10 -4.08 -4.41 4.60
N LEU A 11 -2.88 -3.85 4.77
CA LEU A 11 -2.70 -2.48 5.22
C LEU A 11 -3.11 -1.45 4.16
N SER A 12 -2.81 -1.68 2.89
CA SER A 12 -3.24 -0.79 1.81
C SER A 12 -4.77 -0.76 1.70
N THR A 13 -5.43 -1.92 1.86
CA THR A 13 -6.89 -2.00 1.91
C THR A 13 -7.45 -1.27 3.13
N ALA A 14 -6.84 -1.45 4.31
CA ALA A 14 -7.28 -0.76 5.51
C ALA A 14 -7.13 0.77 5.39
N ALA A 15 -6.00 1.25 4.86
CA ALA A 15 -5.75 2.67 4.60
C ALA A 15 -6.77 3.25 3.60
N TRP A 16 -7.11 2.48 2.56
CA TRP A 16 -8.13 2.87 1.60
C TRP A 16 -9.53 2.94 2.23
N MET A 17 -9.93 1.94 3.02
CA MET A 17 -11.23 1.96 3.70
C MET A 17 -11.37 3.13 4.67
N ILE A 18 -10.33 3.42 5.44
CA ILE A 18 -10.28 4.60 6.32
C ILE A 18 -10.44 5.88 5.50
N SER A 19 -9.72 5.99 4.38
CA SER A 19 -9.83 7.13 3.46
C SER A 19 -11.24 7.29 2.90
N LEU A 20 -11.91 6.19 2.53
CA LEU A 20 -13.29 6.21 2.04
C LEU A 20 -14.24 6.79 3.08
N THR A 21 -14.08 6.46 4.36
CA THR A 21 -14.94 7.00 5.41
C THR A 21 -14.70 8.49 5.62
N ILE A 22 -13.43 8.95 5.60
CA ILE A 22 -13.12 10.39 5.66
C ILE A 22 -13.76 11.15 4.50
N ILE A 23 -13.75 10.57 3.30
CA ILE A 23 -14.37 11.17 2.11
C ILE A 23 -15.91 11.17 2.23
N GLN A 24 -16.51 10.13 2.83
CA GLN A 24 -17.95 10.07 3.09
C GLN A 24 -18.40 11.15 4.08
N ASP A 25 -17.61 11.39 5.11
CA ASP A 25 -17.91 12.38 6.15
C ASP A 25 -17.72 13.82 5.63
N TRP A 26 -16.85 14.01 4.64
CA TRP A 26 -16.54 15.32 4.07
C TRP A 26 -17.64 15.86 3.15
N SER A 27 -18.23 15.04 2.27
CA SER A 27 -19.28 15.49 1.35
C SER A 27 -20.41 14.47 1.23
N SER A 28 -21.64 14.97 1.33
CA SER A 28 -22.85 14.19 1.11
C SER A 28 -23.22 14.05 -0.38
N ASP A 29 -22.59 14.83 -1.27
CA ASP A 29 -22.86 14.79 -2.71
C ASP A 29 -22.02 13.70 -3.41
N PRO A 30 -22.65 12.70 -4.04
CA PRO A 30 -21.92 11.70 -4.84
C PRO A 30 -21.10 12.31 -5.99
N CYS A 31 -21.53 13.42 -6.57
CA CYS A 31 -20.83 14.08 -7.68
C CYS A 31 -19.49 14.68 -7.21
N GLU A 32 -19.47 15.38 -6.08
CA GLU A 32 -18.24 15.92 -5.49
C GLU A 32 -17.24 14.81 -5.12
N ARG A 33 -17.72 13.71 -4.52
CA ARG A 33 -16.87 12.56 -4.18
C ARG A 33 -16.26 11.91 -5.43
N THR A 34 -17.05 11.77 -6.49
CA THR A 34 -16.58 11.23 -7.77
C THR A 34 -15.55 12.16 -8.43
N ALA A 35 -15.79 13.47 -8.40
CA ALA A 35 -14.83 14.45 -8.89
C ALA A 35 -13.51 14.38 -8.11
N PHE A 36 -13.56 14.24 -6.78
CA PHE A 36 -12.37 14.07 -5.94
C PHE A 36 -11.58 12.80 -6.28
N PHE A 37 -12.25 11.65 -6.45
CA PHE A 37 -11.58 10.42 -6.89
C PHE A 37 -10.95 10.58 -8.28
N SER A 38 -11.63 11.27 -9.19
CA SER A 38 -11.10 11.60 -10.52
C SER A 38 -9.85 12.45 -10.43
N GLN A 39 -9.81 13.45 -9.52
CA GLN A 39 -8.61 14.26 -9.29
C GLN A 39 -7.43 13.42 -8.77
N ILE A 40 -7.66 12.51 -7.83
CA ILE A 40 -6.60 11.61 -7.34
C ILE A 40 -6.02 10.81 -8.51
N GLU A 41 -6.85 10.20 -9.34
CA GLU A 41 -6.39 9.36 -10.46
C GLU A 41 -5.70 10.18 -11.56
N GLN A 42 -6.17 11.40 -11.82
CA GLN A 42 -5.53 12.34 -12.74
C GLN A 42 -4.12 12.74 -12.30
N ILE A 43 -3.83 12.72 -10.99
CA ILE A 43 -2.49 13.01 -10.45
C ILE A 43 -1.65 11.72 -10.40
N VAL A 44 -2.21 10.62 -9.87
CA VAL A 44 -1.49 9.35 -9.67
C VAL A 44 -0.99 8.78 -10.98
N THR A 45 -1.82 8.74 -12.01
CA THR A 45 -1.50 8.10 -13.29
C THR A 45 -0.27 8.71 -13.97
N PRO A 46 -0.22 10.02 -14.26
CA PRO A 46 0.95 10.63 -14.90
C PRO A 46 2.19 10.61 -14.01
N LEU A 47 2.06 10.81 -12.69
CA LEU A 47 3.21 10.72 -11.78
C LEU A 47 3.79 9.30 -11.77
N THR A 48 2.93 8.28 -11.75
CA THR A 48 3.36 6.88 -11.82
C THR A 48 4.09 6.60 -13.13
N LEU A 49 3.58 7.11 -14.25
CA LEU A 49 4.23 6.96 -15.56
C LEU A 49 5.63 7.59 -15.58
N ILE A 50 5.74 8.83 -15.11
CA ILE A 50 7.03 9.53 -14.99
C ILE A 50 7.98 8.75 -14.07
N MET A 51 7.48 8.26 -12.94
CA MET A 51 8.26 7.46 -12.00
C MET A 51 8.80 6.19 -12.67
N GLN A 52 7.95 5.46 -13.41
CA GLN A 52 8.32 4.21 -14.08
C GLN A 52 9.36 4.40 -15.19
N ILE A 53 9.18 5.40 -16.05
CA ILE A 53 10.07 5.62 -17.20
C ILE A 53 11.45 6.13 -16.75
N PHE A 54 11.49 7.10 -15.84
CA PHE A 54 12.74 7.79 -15.51
C PHE A 54 13.41 7.27 -14.24
N PHE A 55 12.64 6.93 -13.21
CA PHE A 55 13.16 6.76 -11.86
C PHE A 55 13.27 5.29 -11.45
N THR A 56 12.32 4.44 -11.82
CA THR A 56 12.26 3.04 -11.34
C THR A 56 13.53 2.26 -11.63
N SER A 57 14.00 2.27 -12.87
CA SER A 57 15.24 1.57 -13.26
C SER A 57 16.47 2.12 -12.54
N TYR A 58 16.52 3.44 -12.34
CA TYR A 58 17.63 4.10 -11.64
C TYR A 58 17.64 3.78 -10.14
N LEU A 59 16.49 3.90 -9.47
CA LEU A 59 16.38 3.62 -8.04
C LEU A 59 16.63 2.15 -7.71
N LEU A 60 16.13 1.22 -8.53
CA LEU A 60 16.38 -0.20 -8.35
C LEU A 60 17.87 -0.54 -8.44
N ARG A 61 18.60 0.07 -9.37
CA ARG A 61 20.05 -0.16 -9.53
C ARG A 61 20.89 0.52 -8.45
N LYS A 62 20.52 1.72 -8.02
CA LYS A 62 21.32 2.53 -7.09
C LYS A 62 21.02 2.24 -5.63
N ILE A 63 19.74 2.12 -5.28
CA ILE A 63 19.27 2.01 -3.89
C ILE A 63 18.96 0.54 -3.53
N GLY A 64 18.61 -0.28 -4.52
CA GLY A 64 18.36 -1.71 -4.33
C GLY A 64 16.98 -2.04 -3.76
N ILE A 65 16.74 -3.34 -3.55
CA ILE A 65 15.43 -3.90 -3.16
C ILE A 65 15.08 -3.61 -1.69
N ILE A 66 16.07 -3.66 -0.80
CA ILE A 66 15.88 -3.54 0.66
C ILE A 66 15.19 -2.23 1.07
N PRO A 67 15.71 -1.04 0.69
CA PRO A 67 15.09 0.21 1.13
C PRO A 67 13.71 0.43 0.54
N ILE A 68 13.44 -0.03 -0.70
CA ILE A 68 12.13 0.16 -1.33
C ILE A 68 11.02 -0.59 -0.56
N LEU A 69 11.24 -1.86 -0.22
CA LEU A 69 10.25 -2.64 0.53
C LEU A 69 10.11 -2.17 1.99
N THR A 70 11.20 -1.66 2.58
CA THR A 70 11.20 -1.16 3.97
C THR A 70 10.49 0.19 4.08
N LEU A 71 10.71 1.10 3.11
CA LEU A 71 10.10 2.43 3.04
C LEU A 71 8.59 2.38 2.87
N TYR A 72 8.05 1.35 2.20
CA TYR A 72 6.60 1.20 2.06
C TYR A 72 5.89 1.14 3.41
N GLY A 73 6.45 0.39 4.38
CA GLY A 73 5.92 0.35 5.74
C GLY A 73 5.96 1.70 6.46
N ILE A 74 6.98 2.51 6.18
CA ILE A 74 7.11 3.86 6.74
C ILE A 74 6.04 4.80 6.16
N PHE A 75 5.77 4.74 4.85
CA PHE A 75 4.70 5.53 4.24
C PHE A 75 3.33 5.18 4.83
N LEU A 76 3.04 3.89 5.01
CA LEU A 76 1.81 3.46 5.66
C LEU A 76 1.74 3.91 7.13
N LEU A 77 2.85 3.85 7.86
CA LEU A 77 2.91 4.34 9.24
C LEU A 77 2.56 5.83 9.32
N ILE A 78 3.14 6.65 8.43
CA ILE A 78 2.83 8.09 8.34
C ILE A 78 1.36 8.29 7.97
N ALA A 79 0.82 7.51 7.04
CA ALA A 79 -0.56 7.64 6.60
C ALA A 79 -1.56 7.29 7.72
N PHE A 80 -1.38 6.16 8.39
CA PHE A 80 -2.23 5.79 9.53
C PHE A 80 -2.09 6.79 10.68
N GLY A 81 -0.86 7.25 10.98
CA GLY A 81 -0.65 8.28 12.00
C GLY A 81 -1.40 9.56 11.68
N THR A 82 -1.34 10.01 10.43
CA THR A 82 -2.04 11.22 9.98
C THR A 82 -3.55 11.04 9.98
N TYR A 83 -4.07 9.89 9.50
CA TYR A 83 -5.51 9.61 9.55
C TYR A 83 -6.04 9.50 10.98
N ALA A 84 -5.21 9.07 11.92
CA ALA A 84 -5.58 8.97 13.32
C ALA A 84 -5.63 10.34 14.03
N THR A 85 -4.74 11.27 13.68
CA THR A 85 -4.64 12.59 14.34
C THR A 85 -5.36 13.72 13.61
N TYR A 86 -5.30 13.73 12.28
CA TYR A 86 -5.79 14.80 11.41
C TYR A 86 -6.52 14.22 10.18
N PRO A 87 -7.71 13.62 10.35
CA PRO A 87 -8.50 13.03 9.25
C PRO A 87 -9.10 14.11 8.34
N THR A 88 -8.27 14.70 7.48
CA THR A 88 -8.67 15.75 6.53
C THR A 88 -8.67 15.23 5.10
N ILE A 89 -9.53 15.81 4.26
CA ILE A 89 -9.61 15.45 2.83
C ILE A 89 -8.29 15.69 2.09
N THR A 90 -7.57 16.75 2.46
CA THR A 90 -6.25 17.07 1.90
C THR A 90 -5.20 16.03 2.29
N ALA A 91 -5.22 15.55 3.55
CA ALA A 91 -4.35 14.46 3.96
C ALA A 91 -4.63 13.17 3.17
N VAL A 92 -5.91 12.84 2.95
CA VAL A 92 -6.31 11.70 2.11
C VAL A 92 -5.75 11.85 0.70
N LEU A 93 -5.90 13.02 0.06
CA LEU A 93 -5.37 13.29 -1.28
C LEU A 93 -3.86 13.07 -1.33
N VAL A 94 -3.10 13.77 -0.49
CA VAL A 94 -1.62 13.75 -0.54
C VAL A 94 -1.08 12.35 -0.25
N LEU A 95 -1.59 11.70 0.79
CA LEU A 95 -1.10 10.37 1.20
C LEU A 95 -1.50 9.28 0.21
N THR A 96 -2.72 9.31 -0.33
CA THR A 96 -3.16 8.35 -1.35
C THR A 96 -2.32 8.49 -2.61
N VAL A 97 -2.07 9.72 -3.06
CA VAL A 97 -1.22 9.96 -4.23
C VAL A 97 0.19 9.43 -3.98
N LEU A 98 0.80 9.78 -2.85
CA LEU A 98 2.15 9.36 -2.50
C LEU A 98 2.28 7.84 -2.43
N ILE A 99 1.36 7.16 -1.72
CA ILE A 99 1.36 5.71 -1.56
C ILE A 99 1.17 5.03 -2.91
N ARG A 100 0.18 5.44 -3.71
CA ARG A 100 -0.10 4.81 -5.01
C ARG A 100 1.03 4.99 -6.01
N VAL A 101 1.60 6.20 -6.11
CA VAL A 101 2.75 6.46 -6.99
C VAL A 101 3.95 5.61 -6.58
N PHE A 102 4.22 5.49 -5.28
CA PHE A 102 5.30 4.63 -4.78
C PHE A 102 5.00 3.13 -5.01
N GLU A 103 3.76 2.71 -4.81
CA GLU A 103 3.31 1.34 -5.00
C GLU A 103 3.47 0.87 -6.44
N TYR A 104 2.85 1.61 -7.37
CA TYR A 104 2.84 1.26 -8.78
C TYR A 104 4.18 1.58 -9.45
N GLY A 105 4.85 2.66 -9.03
CA GLY A 105 6.13 3.08 -9.57
C GLY A 105 7.30 2.20 -9.12
N LEU A 106 7.37 1.83 -7.84
CA LEU A 106 8.56 1.20 -7.26
C LEU A 106 8.28 -0.17 -6.64
N ASN A 107 7.25 -0.31 -5.80
CA ASN A 107 7.04 -1.54 -5.04
C ASN A 107 6.74 -2.74 -5.96
N LYS A 108 5.87 -2.55 -6.98
CA LYS A 108 5.55 -3.58 -7.96
C LYS A 108 6.78 -4.10 -8.73
N PRO A 109 7.59 -3.27 -9.43
CA PRO A 109 8.76 -3.76 -10.15
C PRO A 109 9.84 -4.35 -9.22
N THR A 110 9.96 -3.83 -7.99
CA THR A 110 10.84 -4.40 -6.97
C THR A 110 10.46 -5.83 -6.62
N ARG A 111 9.17 -6.09 -6.39
CA ARG A 111 8.66 -7.44 -6.11
C ARG A 111 8.84 -8.38 -7.30
N GLU A 112 8.60 -7.91 -8.51
CA GLU A 112 8.79 -8.73 -9.72
C GLU A 112 10.25 -9.13 -9.92
N THR A 113 11.19 -8.26 -9.53
CA THR A 113 12.64 -8.54 -9.55
C THR A 113 13.00 -9.68 -8.58
N VAL A 114 12.33 -9.80 -7.44
CA VAL A 114 12.58 -10.90 -6.49
C VAL A 114 12.29 -12.28 -7.11
N PHE A 115 11.36 -12.37 -8.05
CA PHE A 115 11.04 -13.63 -8.72
C PHE A 115 11.91 -13.91 -9.97
N THR A 116 12.83 -13.02 -10.36
CA THR A 116 13.68 -13.25 -11.55
C THR A 116 14.74 -14.32 -11.33
N SER A 117 15.06 -14.66 -10.08
CA SER A 117 15.99 -15.74 -9.72
C SER A 117 15.42 -17.14 -9.93
N LEU A 118 14.11 -17.26 -10.13
CA LEU A 118 13.43 -18.53 -10.34
C LEU A 118 13.44 -18.95 -11.82
N ASN A 119 13.37 -20.25 -12.07
CA ASN A 119 13.14 -20.80 -13.40
C ASN A 119 11.82 -20.29 -13.98
N LYS A 120 11.70 -20.21 -15.31
CA LYS A 120 10.55 -19.60 -16.01
C LYS A 120 9.18 -20.14 -15.56
N GLN A 121 9.06 -21.47 -15.40
CA GLN A 121 7.81 -22.10 -14.95
C GLN A 121 7.49 -21.76 -13.49
N ASP A 122 8.49 -21.83 -12.61
CA ASP A 122 8.30 -21.57 -11.17
C ASP A 122 8.03 -20.10 -10.90
N ARG A 123 8.68 -19.20 -11.67
CA ARG A 123 8.40 -17.76 -11.65
C ARG A 123 6.93 -17.48 -11.96
N TYR A 124 6.41 -18.03 -13.06
CA TYR A 124 5.02 -17.80 -13.46
C TYR A 124 4.02 -18.29 -12.40
N LYS A 125 4.20 -19.53 -11.91
CA LYS A 125 3.34 -20.10 -10.85
C LYS A 125 3.42 -19.30 -9.55
N SER A 126 4.62 -18.92 -9.13
CA SER A 126 4.84 -18.19 -7.88
C SER A 126 4.26 -16.79 -7.94
N THR A 127 4.50 -16.05 -9.03
CA THR A 127 3.94 -14.70 -9.20
C THR A 127 2.41 -14.73 -9.17
N VAL A 128 1.77 -15.63 -9.93
CA VAL A 128 0.30 -15.73 -9.95
C VAL A 128 -0.24 -16.13 -8.57
N MET A 129 0.39 -17.08 -7.88
CA MET A 129 -0.04 -17.48 -6.54
C MET A 129 0.10 -16.34 -5.53
N MET A 130 1.17 -15.54 -5.61
CA MET A 130 1.36 -14.41 -4.70
C MET A 130 0.40 -13.26 -5.01
N ASP A 131 0.19 -12.94 -6.28
CA ASP A 131 -0.68 -11.84 -6.71
C ASP A 131 -2.17 -12.16 -6.62
N THR A 132 -2.53 -13.44 -6.64
CA THR A 132 -3.93 -13.86 -6.55
C THR A 132 -4.24 -14.36 -5.16
N PHE A 133 -3.64 -15.47 -4.73
CA PHE A 133 -4.04 -16.08 -3.47
C PHE A 133 -3.61 -15.22 -2.27
N VAL A 134 -2.33 -14.87 -2.18
CA VAL A 134 -1.80 -14.18 -0.99
C VAL A 134 -2.27 -12.74 -0.91
N ALA A 135 -2.19 -11.99 -2.02
CA ALA A 135 -2.66 -10.62 -2.08
C ALA A 135 -4.16 -10.51 -1.81
N ARG A 136 -5.02 -11.35 -2.42
CA ARG A 136 -6.47 -11.28 -2.18
C ARG A 136 -6.86 -11.74 -0.78
N THR A 137 -6.14 -12.69 -0.22
CA THR A 137 -6.31 -13.08 1.19
C THR A 137 -5.96 -11.91 2.11
N GLY A 138 -4.88 -11.18 1.80
CA GLY A 138 -4.52 -9.96 2.52
C GLY A 138 -5.58 -8.86 2.40
N ASP A 139 -6.09 -8.58 1.19
CA ASP A 139 -7.21 -7.65 0.96
C ASP A 139 -8.43 -8.02 1.82
N TYR A 140 -8.81 -9.30 1.82
CA TYR A 140 -9.94 -9.80 2.62
C TYR A 140 -9.72 -9.60 4.13
N PHE A 141 -8.56 -10.00 4.65
CA PHE A 141 -8.27 -9.83 6.08
C PHE A 141 -8.16 -8.36 6.47
N GLY A 142 -7.55 -7.52 5.63
CA GLY A 142 -7.44 -6.08 5.87
C GLY A 142 -8.81 -5.41 5.92
N GLY A 143 -9.68 -5.74 4.96
CA GLY A 143 -11.04 -5.19 4.94
C GLY A 143 -11.89 -5.67 6.12
N GLN A 144 -11.86 -6.98 6.40
CA GLN A 144 -12.58 -7.55 7.53
C GLN A 144 -12.08 -7.02 8.87
N ALA A 145 -10.77 -6.78 9.03
CA ALA A 145 -10.23 -6.18 10.25
C ALA A 145 -10.81 -4.77 10.48
N VAL A 146 -10.86 -3.93 9.44
CA VAL A 146 -11.49 -2.59 9.56
C VAL A 146 -12.98 -2.72 9.88
N THR A 147 -13.72 -3.54 9.13
CA THR A 147 -15.16 -3.71 9.36
C THR A 147 -15.47 -4.23 10.75
N LEU A 148 -14.74 -5.25 11.24
CA LEU A 148 -14.94 -5.80 12.58
C LEU A 148 -14.72 -4.71 13.64
N LEU A 149 -13.61 -3.98 13.56
CA LEU A 149 -13.30 -2.93 14.53
C LEU A 149 -14.37 -1.83 14.52
N THR A 150 -14.84 -1.41 13.34
CA THR A 150 -15.93 -0.43 13.21
C THR A 150 -17.25 -0.96 13.78
N VAL A 151 -17.60 -2.23 13.55
CA VAL A 151 -18.81 -2.87 14.11
C VAL A 151 -18.75 -2.97 15.63
N PHE A 152 -17.57 -3.19 16.21
CA PHE A 152 -17.36 -3.14 17.65
C PHE A 152 -17.41 -1.71 18.24
N GLY A 153 -17.72 -0.71 17.42
CA GLY A 153 -17.94 0.68 17.85
C GLY A 153 -16.65 1.50 17.98
N LEU A 154 -15.53 1.03 17.44
CA LEU A 154 -14.31 1.83 17.39
C LEU A 154 -14.47 2.96 16.37
N ALA A 155 -14.14 4.17 16.79
CA ALA A 155 -13.99 5.30 15.87
C ALA A 155 -12.87 4.99 14.87
N ILE A 156 -13.00 5.50 13.65
CA ILE A 156 -12.04 5.28 12.55
C ILE A 156 -10.61 5.68 12.93
N GLY A 157 -10.45 6.75 13.73
CA GLY A 157 -9.14 7.14 14.26
C GLY A 157 -8.50 6.06 15.14
N SER A 158 -9.30 5.34 15.94
CA SER A 158 -8.84 4.21 16.76
C SER A 158 -8.45 3.00 15.90
N VAL A 159 -9.15 2.78 14.79
CA VAL A 159 -8.79 1.74 13.79
C VAL A 159 -7.44 2.07 13.15
N ALA A 160 -7.20 3.34 12.82
CA ALA A 160 -5.90 3.80 12.29
C ALA A 160 -4.76 3.60 13.30
N TYR A 161 -4.98 3.89 14.60
CA TYR A 161 -3.98 3.60 15.65
C TYR A 161 -3.66 2.11 15.76
N ALA A 162 -4.67 1.23 15.64
CA ALA A 162 -4.46 -0.22 15.68
C ALA A 162 -3.61 -0.74 14.49
N ALA A 163 -3.61 -0.02 13.37
CA ALA A 163 -2.82 -0.38 12.19
C ALA A 163 -1.33 0.03 12.28
N LEU A 164 -0.97 1.00 13.13
CA LEU A 164 0.41 1.46 13.32
C LEU A 164 1.42 0.34 13.67
N PRO A 165 1.19 -0.53 14.67
CA PRO A 165 2.13 -1.61 14.98
C PRO A 165 2.30 -2.58 13.83
N ILE A 166 1.24 -2.81 13.04
CA ILE A 166 1.28 -3.68 11.86
C ILE A 166 2.08 -3.01 10.73
N ALA A 167 2.02 -1.69 10.58
CA ALA A 167 2.85 -0.95 9.62
C ALA A 167 4.35 -1.01 9.97
N VAL A 168 4.70 -0.94 11.26
CA VAL A 168 6.08 -1.18 11.73
C VAL A 168 6.51 -2.61 11.40
N LEU A 169 5.64 -3.59 11.69
CA LEU A 169 5.90 -5.00 11.36
C LEU A 169 6.11 -5.19 9.85
N LEU A 170 5.36 -4.51 9.00
CA LEU A 170 5.55 -4.55 7.55
C LEU A 170 6.96 -4.07 7.16
N SER A 171 7.45 -2.99 7.76
CA SER A 171 8.80 -2.47 7.49
C SER A 171 9.88 -3.50 7.88
N ILE A 172 9.73 -4.14 9.04
CA ILE A 172 10.65 -5.21 9.51
C ILE A 172 10.59 -6.43 8.57
N VAL A 173 9.38 -6.84 8.17
CA VAL A 173 9.18 -7.99 7.27
C VAL A 173 9.71 -7.65 5.87
N GLY A 174 9.59 -6.41 5.40
CA GLY A 174 10.17 -5.92 4.15
C GLY A 174 11.69 -6.03 4.16
N TYR A 175 12.34 -5.57 5.23
CA TYR A 175 13.78 -5.72 5.41
C TYR A 175 14.22 -7.20 5.40
N LYS A 176 13.55 -8.06 6.17
CA LYS A 176 13.85 -9.50 6.22
C LYS A 176 13.63 -10.18 4.87
N ALA A 177 12.54 -9.85 4.17
CA ALA A 177 12.22 -10.41 2.87
C ALA A 177 13.24 -10.02 1.80
N ALA A 178 13.67 -8.76 1.80
CA ALA A 178 14.69 -8.29 0.88
C ALA A 178 16.07 -8.92 1.15
N LYS A 179 16.45 -9.07 2.42
CA LYS A 179 17.71 -9.76 2.79
C LYS A 179 17.71 -11.23 2.43
N ALA A 180 16.57 -11.91 2.55
CA ALA A 180 16.42 -13.31 2.16
C ALA A 180 16.46 -13.50 0.63
N SER A 181 16.02 -12.49 -0.12
CA SER A 181 15.99 -12.48 -1.58
C SER A 181 17.35 -12.07 -2.19
N LYS A 182 18.48 -12.51 -1.63
CA LYS A 182 19.82 -12.21 -2.21
C LYS A 182 19.86 -12.64 -3.69
N ILE A 183 19.63 -11.66 -4.55
CA ILE A 183 19.94 -11.59 -5.97
C ILE A 183 21.16 -10.68 -6.07
#